data_AF-A0A7V0JL45-F1
#
_entry.id   AF-A0A7V0JL45-F1
#
_cell.length_a   1.000
_cell.length_b   1.000
_cell.length_c   1.000
_cell.angle_alpha   90.00
_cell.angle_beta   90.00
_cell.angle_gamma   90.00
#
_symmetry.space_group_name_H-M   'P 1'
#
loop_
_entity.id
_entity.type
_entity.pdbx_description
1 polymer ?
#
loop_
_entity_poly.entity_id
_entity_poly.type
_entity_poly.pdbx_seq_one_letter_code
_entity_poly.pdbx_strand_id
1 'polypeptide(L)' 'VSLAKAINKVTGLKAKPMGIGGGTVAAFFREAGLPTAVWSTVSQTAHQPNEYCSIKNIITDAKIMATVFLSG' A
#
# COMPACT_ATOMS: atom_id res chain seq x y z
N VAL A 1 2.81 3.35 -14.15
CA VAL A 1 2.93 1.90 -13.78
C VAL A 1 1.83 1.48 -12.78
N SER A 2 1.26 0.26 -12.84
CA SER A 2 0.26 -0.18 -11.83
C SER A 2 0.92 -0.48 -10.47
N LEU A 3 0.19 -0.32 -9.37
CA LEU A 3 0.70 -0.59 -8.02
C LEU A 3 1.35 -1.98 -7.89
N ALA A 4 0.71 -3.02 -8.42
CA ALA A 4 1.27 -4.38 -8.39
C ALA A 4 2.62 -4.51 -9.14
N LYS A 5 2.77 -3.81 -10.27
CA LYS A 5 4.04 -3.76 -11.02
C LYS A 5 5.11 -2.97 -10.25
N ALA A 6 4.73 -1.88 -9.58
CA ALA A 6 5.65 -1.10 -8.74
C ALA A 6 6.16 -1.90 -7.54
N ILE A 7 5.27 -2.63 -6.85
CA ILE A 7 5.66 -3.54 -5.76
C ILE A 7 6.67 -4.57 -6.27
N ASN A 8 6.39 -5.22 -7.40
CA ASN A 8 7.30 -6.19 -7.97
C ASN A 8 8.67 -5.59 -8.35
N LYS A 9 8.68 -4.41 -8.97
CA LYS A 9 9.92 -3.72 -9.35
C LYS A 9 10.79 -3.36 -8.15
N VAL A 10 10.20 -2.92 -7.03
CA VAL A 10 10.95 -2.48 -5.85
C VAL A 10 11.32 -3.65 -4.93
N THR A 11 10.48 -4.67 -4.81
CA THR A 11 10.63 -5.73 -3.80
C THR A 11 10.91 -7.12 -4.37
N GLY A 12 10.69 -7.34 -5.68
CA GLY A 12 10.69 -8.66 -6.31
C GLY A 12 9.43 -9.49 -6.04
N LEU A 13 8.54 -9.05 -5.14
CA LEU A 13 7.36 -9.80 -4.73
C LEU A 13 6.19 -9.62 -5.71
N LYS A 14 5.31 -10.62 -5.82
CA LYS A 14 4.06 -10.53 -6.60
C LYS A 14 2.90 -10.13 -5.70
N ALA A 15 2.39 -8.92 -5.89
CA ALA A 15 1.22 -8.42 -5.16
C ALA A 15 -0.09 -9.02 -5.72
N LYS A 16 -1.06 -9.25 -4.84
CA LYS A 16 -2.43 -9.64 -5.20
C LYS A 16 -3.43 -8.68 -4.53
N PRO A 17 -4.42 -8.13 -5.25
CA PRO A 17 -5.50 -7.37 -4.63
C PRO A 17 -6.29 -8.24 -3.65
N MET A 18 -6.56 -7.72 -2.46
CA MET A 18 -7.32 -8.41 -1.42
C MET A 18 -7.97 -7.42 -0.45
N GLY A 19 -8.98 -7.88 0.29
CA GLY A 19 -9.55 -7.14 1.41
C GLY A 19 -8.66 -7.26 2.65
N ILE A 20 -8.59 -6.19 3.45
CA ILE A 20 -7.80 -6.15 4.69
C ILE A 20 -8.60 -6.54 5.94
N GLY A 21 -9.91 -6.80 5.80
CA GLY A 21 -10.82 -7.13 6.90
C GLY A 21 -11.41 -5.93 7.67
N GLY A 22 -10.88 -4.73 7.49
CA GLY A 22 -11.38 -3.47 8.07
C GLY A 22 -11.80 -2.42 7.03
N GLY A 23 -12.44 -1.35 7.50
CA GLY A 23 -12.83 -0.20 6.68
C GLY A 23 -11.64 0.68 6.28
N THR A 24 -11.70 1.28 5.10
CA THR A 24 -10.71 2.26 4.62
C THR A 24 -11.43 3.42 3.95
N VAL A 25 -10.82 4.61 3.96
CA VAL A 25 -11.35 5.80 3.25
C VAL A 25 -11.50 5.54 1.75
N ALA A 26 -10.74 4.58 1.19
CA ALA A 26 -10.90 4.13 -0.18
C ALA A 26 -12.30 3.58 -0.53
N ALA A 27 -13.12 3.24 0.46
CA ALA A 27 -14.52 2.87 0.22
C ALA A 27 -15.30 4.00 -0.47
N PHE A 28 -15.16 5.25 0.00
CA PHE A 28 -15.86 6.40 -0.57
C PHE A 28 -15.45 6.68 -2.02
N PHE A 29 -14.16 6.51 -2.34
CA PHE A 29 -13.68 6.68 -3.71
C PHE A 29 -14.20 5.57 -4.64
N ARG A 30 -14.29 4.33 -4.16
CA ARG A 30 -14.91 3.23 -4.92
C ARG A 30 -16.41 3.46 -5.12
N GLU A 31 -17.11 3.96 -4.11
CA GLU A 31 -18.54 4.33 -4.21
C GLU A 31 -18.75 5.42 -5.27
N ALA A 32 -17.82 6.36 -5.39
CA ALA A 32 -17.79 7.36 -6.45
C ALA A 32 -17.37 6.81 -7.84
N GLY A 33 -17.16 5.49 -7.98
CA GLY A 33 -16.77 4.85 -9.25
C GLY A 33 -15.29 4.99 -9.63
N LEU A 34 -14.43 5.45 -8.70
CA LEU A 34 -13.01 5.66 -8.98
C LEU A 34 -12.20 4.37 -8.75
N PRO A 35 -11.28 4.01 -9.67
CA PRO A 35 -10.41 2.85 -9.50
C PRO A 35 -9.41 3.08 -8.37
N THR A 36 -9.70 2.52 -7.19
CA THR A 36 -8.99 2.86 -5.95
C THR A 36 -8.42 1.63 -5.25
N ALA A 37 -7.11 1.68 -4.96
CA ALA A 37 -6.42 0.73 -4.09
C ALA A 37 -5.76 1.48 -2.92
N VAL A 38 -5.54 0.77 -1.81
CA VAL A 38 -4.76 1.26 -0.66
C VAL A 38 -3.54 0.38 -0.47
N TRP A 39 -2.46 0.97 0.02
CA TRP A 39 -1.19 0.28 0.22
C TRP A 39 -0.48 0.78 1.47
N SER A 40 0.04 -0.14 2.26
CA SER A 40 1.04 0.10 3.30
C SER A 40 1.63 -1.24 3.75
N THR A 41 2.91 -1.26 4.05
CA THR A 41 3.57 -2.38 4.74
C THR A 41 3.50 -2.14 6.24
N VAL A 42 2.68 -2.93 6.96
CA VAL A 42 2.34 -2.71 8.38
C VAL A 42 2.81 -3.84 9.30
N SER A 43 3.15 -3.52 10.55
CA SER A 43 3.59 -4.48 11.58
C SER A 43 2.45 -5.15 12.35
N GLN A 44 1.19 -4.92 11.97
CA GLN A 44 -0.02 -5.44 12.64
C GLN A 44 -0.17 -5.04 14.13
N THR A 45 0.36 -3.88 14.52
CA THR A 45 0.27 -3.34 15.89
C THR A 45 -0.60 -2.09 16.02
N ALA A 46 -1.37 -1.73 14.97
CA ALA A 46 -2.24 -0.56 15.00
C ALA A 46 -3.27 -0.66 16.13
N HIS A 47 -3.48 0.45 16.86
CA HIS A 47 -4.39 0.55 18.01
C HIS A 47 -4.01 -0.33 19.22
N GLN A 48 -2.78 -0.81 19.28
CA GLN A 48 -2.24 -1.57 20.42
C GLN A 48 -1.18 -0.75 21.17
N PRO A 49 -0.92 -1.01 22.47
CA PRO A 49 0.25 -0.48 23.15
C PRO A 49 1.54 -0.84 22.39
N ASN A 50 2.50 0.09 22.37
CA ASN A 50 3.75 -0.04 21.60
C ASN A 50 3.51 -0.15 20.07
N GLU A 51 2.47 0.50 19.53
CA GLU A 51 2.31 0.68 18.09
C GLU A 51 3.58 1.30 17.48
N TYR A 52 4.05 0.71 16.37
CA TYR A 52 5.26 1.17 15.70
C TYR A 52 5.22 0.86 14.22
N CYS A 53 6.10 1.52 13.48
CA CYS A 53 6.39 1.24 12.09
C CYS A 53 7.90 1.02 11.91
N SER A 54 8.27 0.23 10.91
CA SER A 54 9.67 0.04 10.53
C SER A 54 10.09 1.15 9.57
N ILE A 55 11.15 1.91 9.91
CA ILE A 55 11.71 2.93 9.01
C ILE A 55 12.13 2.31 7.67
N LYS A 56 12.66 1.08 7.68
CA LYS A 56 13.00 0.35 6.46
C LYS A 56 11.76 0.08 5.59
N ASN A 57 10.64 -0.26 6.20
CA ASN A 57 9.38 -0.48 5.47
C ASN A 57 8.87 0.84 4.88
N ILE A 58 8.90 1.94 5.65
CA ILE A 58 8.51 3.27 5.16
C ILE A 58 9.35 3.68 3.93
N ILE A 59 10.67 3.51 3.99
CA ILE A 59 11.56 3.83 2.85
C ILE A 59 11.21 2.95 1.63
N THR A 60 10.88 1.67 1.85
CA THR A 60 10.49 0.76 0.77
C THR A 60 9.15 1.16 0.15
N ASP A 61 8.15 1.47 0.97
CA ASP A 61 6.83 1.95 0.51
C ASP A 61 6.95 3.28 -0.24
N ALA A 62 7.80 4.21 0.23
CA ALA A 62 8.06 5.47 -0.46
C ALA A 62 8.64 5.22 -1.88
N LYS A 63 9.55 4.26 -2.04
CA LYS A 63 10.06 3.85 -3.37
C LYS A 63 8.97 3.24 -4.24
N ILE A 64 8.07 2.44 -3.67
CA ILE A 64 6.92 1.87 -4.40
C ILE A 64 6.01 2.99 -4.91
N MET A 65 5.63 3.92 -4.03
CA MET A 65 4.78 5.07 -4.41
C MET A 65 5.46 5.95 -5.46
N ALA A 66 6.74 6.27 -5.28
CA ALA A 66 7.51 6.99 -6.30
C ALA A 66 7.55 6.24 -7.64
N THR A 67 7.68 4.91 -7.62
CA THR A 67 7.66 4.08 -8.83
C THR A 67 6.29 4.11 -9.52
N VAL A 68 5.19 4.16 -8.78
CA VAL A 68 3.83 4.29 -9.35
C VAL A 68 3.72 5.58 -10.17
N PHE A 69 4.17 6.71 -9.61
CA PHE A 69 4.00 8.04 -10.21
C PHE A 69 5.08 8.44 -11.22
N LEU A 70 6.32 7.98 -11.04
CA LEU A 70 7.47 8.43 -11.84
C LEU A 70 7.87 7.45 -12.95
N SER A 71 7.41 6.19 -12.89
CA SER A 71 7.60 5.26 -14.00
C SER A 71 6.44 5.39 -14.98
N GLY A 72 6.60 6.33 -15.93
CA GLY A 72 5.86 6.40 -17.18
C GLY A 72 6.25 5.26 -18.11
#